data_AF-A0A5C6GEV3-F1
#
_entry.id   AF-A0A5C6GEV3-F1
#
_cell.length_a   1.000
_cell.length_b   1.000
_cell.length_c   1.000
_cell.angle_alpha   90.00
_cell.angle_beta   90.00
_cell.angle_gamma   90.00
#
_symmetry.space_group_name_H-M   'P 1'
#
loop_
_entity.id
_entity.type
_entity.pdbx_description
1 polymer ?
#
loop_
_entity_poly.entity_id
_entity_poly.type
_entity_poly.pdbx_seq_one_letter_code
_entity_poly.pdbx_strand_id
1 'polypeptide(L)'
;MEEVSRWWREMRNDWPDVWDSCRRRGLVKALPDLAQAVVYTVSMVILLAGIIACDVLRTTWSRAYPLSEHNMDRKERRRKENSLQQLLCRPMGDPISAYRTVQSHELQHGSEAKDSIFCRLPPEIRRQVLISAFGHRTVHMDLNFRVPLNLVEKQPHQGLNVHAKIHRETPVPETYLDTRSGKTRAWRWFGCVCHRFDFDKTPPLACGRRRNYRWAHFAEPDTDLCLHGSGKCNSWPGSWPLKCQIGVMGWMLSCKRAYFEVLDVLYGTNTIHITSPVLMKSMSDLFAGHILANIRSLELVWQCKDLPLVEGFCSRPKDLKCQQPVFPHLVYLRISFARMVIHEVDPVTNIVWPYDNKRLLSERLHTSFLPQIDDLIDRIAPLTTEVTISCAKWDWYDLIDLALLESQGKKATRMQRADIEGLRCWRMIPIRRSISSEDSEPGLSSALGREGYWIHIPIGDMVTTGNERNFMDLARTAFRGVD
;
A
#
# COMPACT_ATOMS: atom_id res chain seq x y z
N MET A 1 18.64 26.20 14.91
CA MET A 1 20.00 26.33 14.34
C MET A 1 20.13 27.55 13.42
N GLU A 2 19.16 27.84 12.54
CA GLU A 2 19.21 29.01 11.65
C GLU A 2 19.22 30.35 12.39
N GLU A 3 18.46 30.51 13.47
CA GLU A 3 18.46 31.73 14.30
C GLU A 3 19.80 31.96 15.01
N VAL A 4 20.45 30.90 15.49
CA VAL A 4 21.78 30.95 16.09
C VAL A 4 22.82 31.38 15.05
N SER A 5 22.70 30.90 13.81
CA SER A 5 23.59 31.29 12.71
C SER A 5 23.42 32.74 12.24
N ARG A 6 22.23 33.31 12.46
CA ARG A 6 21.87 34.71 12.17
C ARG A 6 22.48 35.63 13.23
N TRP A 7 22.32 35.25 14.50
CA TRP A 7 22.92 35.93 15.65
C TRP A 7 24.46 35.97 15.60
N TRP A 8 25.12 34.85 15.27
CA TRP A 8 26.58 34.81 15.07
C TRP A 8 27.08 35.63 13.88
N ARG A 9 26.17 36.06 13.00
CA ARG A 9 26.47 36.94 11.86
C ARG A 9 26.34 38.40 12.28
N GLU A 10 25.27 38.74 13.00
CA GLU A 10 25.04 40.08 13.58
C GLU A 10 26.14 40.44 14.59
N MET A 11 26.44 39.56 15.56
CA MET A 11 27.49 39.79 16.56
C MET A 11 28.89 39.96 15.95
N ARG A 12 29.15 39.34 14.80
CA ARG A 12 30.41 39.46 14.05
C ARG A 12 30.49 40.75 13.24
N ASN A 13 29.34 41.30 12.85
CA ASN A 13 29.23 42.56 12.14
C ASN A 13 29.32 43.77 13.09
N ASP A 14 28.94 43.61 14.36
CA ASP A 14 28.98 44.68 15.37
C ASP A 14 30.37 44.87 16.01
N TRP A 15 31.20 43.81 16.06
CA TRP A 15 32.52 43.85 16.68
C TRP A 15 33.52 44.81 16.00
N PRO A 16 33.56 44.93 14.66
CA PRO A 16 34.35 45.94 13.96
C PRO A 16 34.03 47.38 14.37
N ASP A 17 32.76 47.73 14.59
CA ASP A 17 32.33 49.09 14.95
C ASP A 17 32.70 49.47 16.39
N VAL A 18 32.64 48.50 17.31
CA VAL A 18 33.12 48.64 18.70
C VAL A 18 34.65 48.82 18.72
N TRP A 19 35.37 48.07 17.88
CA TRP A 19 36.83 48.17 17.75
C TRP A 19 37.27 49.50 17.13
N ASP A 20 36.56 49.99 16.12
CA ASP A 20 36.82 51.28 15.49
C ASP A 20 36.51 52.47 16.42
N SER A 21 35.50 52.32 17.30
CA SER A 21 35.20 53.29 18.35
C SER A 21 36.29 53.34 19.43
N CYS A 22 36.85 52.18 19.80
CA CYS A 22 38.02 52.09 20.68
C CYS A 22 39.27 52.76 20.07
N ARG A 23 39.45 52.62 18.75
CA ARG A 23 40.59 53.16 18.00
C ARG A 23 40.52 54.69 17.83
N ARG A 24 39.32 55.28 17.74
CA ARG A 24 39.11 56.73 17.56
C ARG A 24 39.03 57.56 18.85
N ARG A 25 38.51 57.00 19.96
CA ARG A 25 38.27 57.76 21.21
C ARG A 25 39.30 57.51 22.33
N GLY A 26 40.21 56.56 22.12
CA GLY A 26 41.21 56.13 23.10
C GLY A 26 40.66 55.10 24.08
N LEU A 27 41.49 54.09 24.40
CA LEU A 27 41.11 52.87 25.13
C LEU A 27 40.42 53.14 26.49
N VAL A 28 40.83 54.21 27.18
CA VAL A 28 40.32 54.58 28.51
C VAL A 28 38.86 55.08 28.46
N LYS A 29 38.43 55.73 27.38
CA LYS A 29 37.07 56.24 27.24
C LYS A 29 36.08 55.23 26.63
N ALA A 30 36.58 54.22 25.93
CA ALA A 30 35.77 53.15 25.32
C ALA A 30 35.72 51.86 26.15
N LEU A 31 36.45 51.83 27.27
CA LEU A 31 36.48 50.74 28.26
C LEU A 31 35.10 50.29 28.77
N PRO A 32 34.13 51.17 29.08
CA PRO A 32 32.80 50.73 29.51
C PRO A 32 32.02 50.00 28.38
N ASP A 33 32.12 50.49 27.14
CA ASP A 33 31.45 49.87 25.99
C ASP A 33 32.07 48.50 25.67
N LEU A 34 33.39 48.37 25.76
CA LEU A 34 34.11 47.11 25.58
C LEU A 34 33.76 46.11 26.69
N ALA A 35 33.75 46.55 27.95
CA ALA A 35 33.39 45.71 29.08
C ALA A 35 31.94 45.22 28.95
N GLN A 36 31.02 46.08 28.54
CA GLN A 36 29.62 45.73 28.30
C GLN A 36 29.48 44.70 27.17
N ALA A 37 30.20 44.87 26.05
CA ALA A 37 30.19 43.93 24.94
C ALA A 37 30.78 42.55 25.33
N VAL A 38 31.85 42.52 26.12
CA VAL A 38 32.42 41.27 26.66
C VAL A 38 31.45 40.57 27.63
N VAL A 39 30.77 41.33 28.49
CA VAL A 39 29.76 40.76 29.40
C VAL A 39 28.57 40.17 28.62
N TYR A 40 28.10 40.84 27.58
CA TYR A 40 27.02 40.30 26.73
C TYR A 40 27.44 39.05 25.97
N THR A 41 28.63 39.03 25.37
CA THR A 41 29.12 37.85 24.65
C THR A 41 29.33 36.66 25.59
N VAL A 42 29.92 36.86 26.77
CA VAL A 42 30.11 35.79 27.76
C VAL A 42 28.77 35.29 28.31
N SER A 43 27.84 36.17 28.64
CA SER A 43 26.50 35.76 29.12
C SER A 43 25.72 34.99 28.05
N MET A 44 25.83 35.37 26.77
CA MET A 44 25.21 34.64 25.67
C MET A 44 25.84 33.26 25.44
N VAL A 45 27.16 33.13 25.53
CA VAL A 45 27.85 31.83 25.42
C VAL A 45 27.43 30.89 26.56
N ILE A 46 27.31 31.41 27.79
CA ILE A 46 26.81 30.65 28.95
C ILE A 46 25.36 30.20 28.72
N LEU A 47 24.51 31.08 28.18
CA LEU A 47 23.10 30.76 27.91
C LEU A 47 22.98 29.68 26.81
N LEU A 48 23.78 29.76 25.75
CA LEU A 48 23.86 28.73 24.71
C LEU A 48 24.37 27.39 25.24
N ALA A 49 25.45 27.40 26.04
CA ALA A 49 25.97 26.19 26.67
C ALA A 49 24.93 25.56 27.62
N GLY A 50 24.19 26.40 28.37
CA GLY A 50 23.07 25.97 29.22
C GLY A 50 21.92 25.33 28.44
N ILE A 51 21.52 25.92 27.30
CA ILE A 51 20.50 25.34 26.41
C ILE A 51 20.94 23.98 25.88
N ILE A 52 22.19 23.89 25.39
CA ILE A 52 22.74 22.62 24.86
C ILE A 52 22.82 21.57 25.97
N ALA A 53 23.29 21.94 27.17
CA ALA A 53 23.34 21.04 28.31
C ALA A 53 21.95 20.54 28.72
N CYS A 54 20.94 21.43 28.76
CA CYS A 54 19.56 21.08 29.03
C CYS A 54 18.97 20.14 27.97
N ASP A 55 19.28 20.34 26.68
CA ASP A 55 18.79 19.48 25.60
C ASP A 55 19.46 18.09 25.63
N VAL A 56 20.76 18.05 25.93
CA VAL A 56 21.49 16.79 26.17
C VAL A 56 20.95 16.07 27.41
N LEU A 57 20.66 16.78 28.50
CA LEU A 57 20.04 16.20 29.70
C LEU A 57 18.63 15.68 29.40
N ARG A 58 17.84 16.42 28.63
CA ARG A 58 16.48 16.01 28.25
C ARG A 58 16.49 14.76 27.36
N THR A 59 17.40 14.69 26.40
CA THR A 59 17.54 13.54 25.49
C THR A 59 18.13 12.31 26.18
N THR A 60 19.07 12.49 27.11
CA THR A 60 19.61 11.39 27.91
C THR A 60 18.60 10.89 28.94
N TRP A 61 17.86 11.78 29.60
CA TRP A 61 16.77 11.43 30.51
C TRP A 61 15.62 10.73 29.78
N SER A 62 15.25 11.17 28.58
CA SER A 62 14.24 10.48 27.77
C SER A 62 14.70 9.08 27.33
N ARG A 63 16.00 8.83 27.16
CA ARG A 63 16.51 7.47 26.91
C ARG A 63 16.60 6.61 28.17
N ALA A 64 16.89 7.20 29.33
CA ALA A 64 17.00 6.47 30.60
C ALA A 64 15.63 6.18 31.25
N TYR A 65 14.65 7.08 31.07
CA TYR A 65 13.34 6.94 31.69
C TYR A 65 12.47 5.91 30.97
N PRO A 66 12.08 4.78 31.60
CA PRO A 66 11.44 3.66 30.93
C PRO A 66 10.02 3.97 30.41
N LEU A 67 9.36 4.98 30.98
CA LEU A 67 8.03 5.47 30.56
C LEU A 67 8.11 6.69 29.64
N SER A 68 9.31 7.03 29.14
CA SER A 68 9.41 8.05 28.10
C SER A 68 8.72 7.58 26.83
N GLU A 69 8.21 8.53 26.05
CA GLU A 69 7.59 8.27 24.75
C GLU A 69 8.52 7.46 23.84
N HIS A 70 9.82 7.81 23.81
CA HIS A 70 10.82 7.09 23.04
C HIS A 70 10.96 5.61 23.44
N ASN A 71 11.03 5.32 24.74
CA ASN A 71 11.18 3.95 25.22
C ASN A 71 9.88 3.14 25.08
N MET A 72 8.72 3.79 25.21
CA MET A 72 7.41 3.19 24.95
C MET A 72 7.26 2.81 23.47
N ASP A 73 7.58 3.71 22.55
CA ASP A 73 7.58 3.44 21.10
C ASP A 73 8.58 2.34 20.71
N ARG A 74 9.77 2.36 21.32
CA ARG A 74 10.78 1.30 21.10
C ARG A 74 10.28 -0.05 21.61
N LYS A 75 9.65 -0.08 22.78
CA LYS A 75 9.07 -1.31 23.36
C LYS A 75 7.92 -1.81 22.51
N GLU A 76 7.10 -0.92 21.97
CA GLU A 76 6.01 -1.28 21.08
C GLU A 76 6.50 -1.82 19.74
N ARG A 77 7.50 -1.17 19.11
CA ARG A 77 8.16 -1.71 17.91
C ARG A 77 8.73 -3.10 18.13
N ARG A 78 9.45 -3.30 19.23
CA ARG A 78 9.96 -4.63 19.62
C ARG A 78 8.84 -5.65 19.84
N ARG A 79 7.73 -5.25 20.49
CA ARG A 79 6.55 -6.13 20.65
C ARG A 79 5.95 -6.50 19.31
N LYS A 80 5.78 -5.52 18.40
CA LYS A 80 5.27 -5.72 17.04
C LYS A 80 6.15 -6.72 16.28
N GLU A 81 7.46 -6.51 16.26
CA GLU A 81 8.43 -7.38 15.60
C GLU A 81 8.46 -8.78 16.20
N ASN A 82 8.63 -8.90 17.53
CA ASN A 82 8.69 -10.20 18.20
C ASN A 82 7.40 -11.00 18.02
N SER A 83 6.24 -10.35 18.14
CA SER A 83 4.94 -11.01 17.93
C SER A 83 4.69 -11.36 16.47
N LEU A 84 5.23 -10.59 15.51
CA LEU A 84 5.18 -10.96 14.10
C LEU A 84 6.00 -12.21 13.86
N GLN A 85 7.24 -12.25 14.36
CA GLN A 85 8.09 -13.42 14.23
C GLN A 85 7.44 -14.66 14.85
N GLN A 86 6.78 -14.51 16.00
CA GLN A 86 6.01 -15.60 16.62
C GLN A 86 4.86 -16.09 15.73
N LEU A 87 4.18 -15.19 15.00
CA LEU A 87 3.15 -15.59 14.03
C LEU A 87 3.73 -16.31 12.82
N LEU A 88 4.85 -15.84 12.29
CA LEU A 88 5.53 -16.46 11.15
C LEU A 88 6.10 -17.84 11.49
N CYS A 89 6.56 -18.05 12.73
CA CYS A 89 7.07 -19.34 13.18
C CYS A 89 5.95 -20.31 13.63
N ARG A 90 4.69 -19.89 13.63
CA ARG A 90 3.59 -20.74 14.10
C ARG A 90 3.29 -21.83 13.07
N PRO A 91 3.14 -23.10 13.47
CA PRO A 91 2.68 -24.13 12.55
C PRO A 91 1.28 -23.76 12.04
N MET A 92 1.09 -23.85 10.72
CA MET A 92 -0.08 -23.39 9.97
C MET A 92 -1.43 -24.00 10.43
N GLY A 93 -1.39 -25.04 11.28
CA GLY A 93 -2.56 -25.73 11.83
C GLY A 93 -3.12 -25.13 13.13
N ASP A 94 -2.44 -24.17 13.76
CA ASP A 94 -2.94 -23.54 14.98
C ASP A 94 -3.79 -22.29 14.64
N PRO A 95 -5.11 -22.31 14.88
CA PRO A 95 -5.96 -21.20 14.49
C PRO A 95 -5.53 -19.89 15.17
N ILE A 96 -5.33 -18.84 14.37
CA ILE A 96 -5.36 -17.47 14.86
C ILE A 96 -6.83 -17.18 15.15
N SER A 97 -7.23 -17.27 16.41
CA SER A 97 -8.58 -16.93 16.85
C SER A 97 -8.82 -15.44 16.56
N ALA A 98 -9.35 -15.14 15.37
CA ALA A 98 -9.83 -13.81 15.01
C ALA A 98 -11.21 -13.52 15.64
N TYR A 99 -11.91 -14.55 16.13
CA TYR A 99 -13.14 -14.43 16.88
C TYR A 99 -13.13 -15.40 18.05
N ARG A 100 -13.01 -14.85 19.26
CA ARG A 100 -13.45 -15.52 20.47
C ARG A 100 -14.99 -15.52 20.41
N THR A 101 -15.56 -16.68 20.07
CA THR A 101 -16.92 -17.08 20.42
C THR A 101 -18.06 -16.27 19.76
N VAL A 102 -18.38 -16.57 18.49
CA VAL A 102 -19.81 -16.80 18.22
C VAL A 102 -20.13 -18.08 18.98
N GLN A 103 -21.04 -17.97 19.95
CA GLN A 103 -21.51 -19.07 20.77
C GLN A 103 -21.65 -20.31 19.90
N SER A 104 -20.89 -21.34 20.28
CA SER A 104 -21.19 -22.72 19.94
C SER A 104 -22.60 -23.00 20.46
N HIS A 105 -23.62 -22.66 19.66
CA HIS A 105 -24.83 -23.45 19.68
C HIS A 105 -24.38 -24.86 19.38
N GLU A 106 -24.56 -25.74 20.37
CA GLU A 106 -24.29 -27.16 20.28
C GLU A 106 -24.77 -27.67 18.92
N LEU A 107 -23.82 -27.96 18.04
CA LEU A 107 -24.08 -28.78 16.86
C LEU A 107 -24.44 -30.14 17.43
N GLN A 108 -25.74 -30.38 17.60
CA GLN A 108 -26.27 -31.72 17.80
C GLN A 108 -25.69 -32.58 16.69
N HIS A 109 -24.73 -33.42 17.08
CA HIS A 109 -24.14 -34.43 16.22
C HIS A 109 -25.21 -35.53 16.02
N GLY A 110 -26.24 -35.19 15.24
CA GLY A 110 -27.21 -36.11 14.71
C GLY A 110 -26.63 -36.80 13.49
N SER A 111 -26.88 -38.09 13.38
CA SER A 111 -26.43 -39.05 12.36
C SER A 111 -26.89 -38.75 10.90
N GLU A 112 -27.07 -37.49 10.51
CA GLU A 112 -27.67 -37.08 9.21
C GLU A 112 -26.67 -36.53 8.18
N ALA A 113 -25.37 -36.44 8.50
CA ALA A 113 -24.36 -35.92 7.54
C ALA A 113 -24.21 -36.76 6.26
N LYS A 114 -24.75 -37.98 6.23
CA LYS A 114 -24.71 -38.87 5.06
C LYS A 114 -25.75 -38.50 3.98
N ASP A 115 -26.76 -37.70 4.32
CA ASP A 115 -27.86 -37.32 3.40
C ASP A 115 -27.91 -35.82 3.06
N SER A 116 -26.80 -35.09 3.22
CA SER A 116 -26.72 -33.74 2.68
C SER A 116 -26.87 -33.78 1.16
N ILE A 117 -27.87 -33.07 0.62
CA ILE A 117 -28.09 -32.88 -0.82
C ILE A 117 -26.78 -32.48 -1.50
N PHE A 118 -25.97 -31.66 -0.83
CA PHE A 118 -24.70 -31.19 -1.38
C PHE A 118 -23.69 -32.31 -1.60
N CYS A 119 -23.73 -33.38 -0.81
CA CYS A 119 -22.87 -34.55 -1.02
C CYS A 119 -23.28 -35.39 -2.22
N ARG A 120 -24.55 -35.30 -2.65
CA ARG A 120 -25.13 -36.03 -3.78
C ARG A 120 -24.98 -35.31 -5.12
N LEU A 121 -24.71 -34.00 -5.10
CA LEU A 121 -24.49 -33.21 -6.31
C LEU A 121 -23.17 -33.59 -7.00
N PRO A 122 -23.11 -33.63 -8.35
CA PRO A 122 -21.86 -33.75 -9.08
C PRO A 122 -20.86 -32.63 -8.74
N PRO A 123 -19.54 -32.87 -8.83
CA PRO A 123 -18.51 -31.87 -8.53
C PRO A 123 -18.69 -30.54 -9.26
N GLU A 124 -19.17 -30.57 -10.50
CA GLU A 124 -19.38 -29.41 -11.36
C GLU A 124 -20.48 -28.51 -10.80
N ILE A 125 -21.59 -29.11 -10.37
CA ILE A 125 -22.72 -28.40 -9.78
C ILE A 125 -22.34 -27.84 -8.41
N ARG A 126 -21.62 -28.62 -7.59
CA ARG A 126 -21.07 -28.12 -6.32
C ARG A 126 -20.21 -26.89 -6.56
N ARG A 127 -19.28 -26.96 -7.52
CA ARG A 127 -18.40 -25.83 -7.87
C ARG A 127 -19.18 -24.62 -8.32
N GLN A 128 -20.22 -24.78 -9.15
CA GLN A 128 -21.09 -23.67 -9.55
C GLN A 128 -21.78 -23.02 -8.35
N VAL A 129 -22.34 -23.82 -7.43
CA VAL A 129 -22.96 -23.29 -6.20
C VAL A 129 -21.95 -22.51 -5.36
N LEU A 130 -20.75 -23.05 -5.17
CA LEU A 130 -19.69 -22.38 -4.41
C LEU A 130 -19.23 -21.08 -5.08
N ILE A 131 -19.13 -21.05 -6.41
CA ILE A 131 -18.78 -19.85 -7.18
C ILE A 131 -19.88 -18.79 -7.04
N SER A 132 -21.15 -19.17 -7.14
CA SER A 132 -22.27 -18.25 -6.91
C SER A 132 -22.29 -17.73 -5.47
N ALA A 133 -21.94 -18.57 -4.49
CA ALA A 133 -21.97 -18.22 -3.07
C ALA A 133 -20.76 -17.40 -2.61
N PHE A 134 -19.56 -17.63 -3.16
CA PHE A 134 -18.30 -17.11 -2.63
C PHE A 134 -17.33 -16.55 -3.67
N GLY A 135 -17.58 -16.77 -4.96
CA GLY A 135 -16.71 -16.35 -6.06
C GLY A 135 -17.05 -14.99 -6.66
N HIS A 136 -16.23 -14.57 -7.62
CA HIS A 136 -16.41 -13.34 -8.43
C HIS A 136 -16.56 -12.05 -7.61
N ARG A 137 -15.81 -11.94 -6.52
CA ARG A 137 -15.74 -10.78 -5.64
C ARG A 137 -14.34 -10.19 -5.61
N THR A 138 -14.26 -8.91 -5.31
CA THR A 138 -13.00 -8.31 -4.82
C THR A 138 -13.02 -8.41 -3.30
N VAL A 139 -12.01 -9.06 -2.72
CA VAL A 139 -11.91 -9.35 -1.29
C VAL A 139 -10.74 -8.58 -0.71
N HIS A 140 -11.01 -7.67 0.23
CA HIS A 140 -9.94 -7.03 1.00
C HIS A 140 -9.37 -8.04 1.98
N MET A 141 -8.06 -8.20 1.98
CA MET A 141 -7.32 -8.96 2.98
C MET A 141 -6.29 -8.03 3.66
N ASP A 142 -6.37 -7.92 4.98
CA ASP A 142 -5.51 -7.04 5.76
C ASP A 142 -4.99 -7.76 7.03
N LEU A 143 -3.73 -7.50 7.35
CA LEU A 143 -3.08 -7.95 8.57
C LEU A 143 -2.32 -6.76 9.16
N ASN A 144 -2.75 -6.29 10.33
CA ASN A 144 -2.14 -5.12 10.97
C ASN A 144 -2.01 -5.30 12.49
N PHE A 145 -1.00 -4.66 13.08
CA PHE A 145 -0.78 -4.61 14.51
C PHE A 145 -1.57 -3.44 15.11
N ARG A 146 -2.81 -3.71 15.51
CA ARG A 146 -3.78 -2.68 15.91
C ARG A 146 -4.66 -3.10 17.09
N VAL A 147 -5.33 -2.10 17.65
CA VAL A 147 -6.46 -2.25 18.58
C VAL A 147 -7.65 -2.88 17.81
N PRO A 148 -8.60 -3.57 18.47
CA PRO A 148 -9.81 -4.05 17.81
C PRO A 148 -10.54 -2.94 17.03
N LEU A 149 -11.23 -3.33 15.96
CA LEU A 149 -12.14 -2.44 15.24
C LEU A 149 -13.41 -2.24 16.07
N ASN A 150 -14.00 -1.05 15.99
CA ASN A 150 -15.29 -0.73 16.59
C ASN A 150 -16.40 -1.37 15.74
N LEU A 151 -16.87 -2.55 16.16
CA LEU A 151 -17.87 -3.32 15.43
C LEU A 151 -19.27 -3.13 16.02
N VAL A 152 -20.26 -2.89 15.16
CA VAL A 152 -21.68 -2.78 15.55
C VAL A 152 -22.50 -3.96 15.05
N GLU A 153 -23.44 -4.40 15.89
CA GLU A 153 -24.37 -5.50 15.55
C GLU A 153 -25.57 -5.02 14.74
N LYS A 154 -26.01 -3.79 14.98
CA LYS A 154 -27.15 -3.16 14.30
C LYS A 154 -26.68 -1.93 13.55
N GLN A 155 -27.28 -1.69 12.39
CA GLN A 155 -27.01 -0.49 11.62
C GLN A 155 -27.49 0.72 12.45
N PRO A 156 -26.63 1.71 12.73
CA PRO A 156 -26.96 2.80 13.66
C PRO A 156 -28.15 3.63 13.20
N HIS A 157 -28.24 3.89 11.90
CA HIS A 157 -29.28 4.72 11.28
C HIS A 157 -29.59 4.19 9.87
N GLN A 158 -30.87 4.24 9.47
CA GLN A 158 -31.27 3.95 8.09
C GLN A 158 -30.62 4.97 7.14
N GLY A 159 -29.98 4.47 6.07
CA GLY A 159 -29.30 5.30 5.07
C GLY A 159 -27.80 5.54 5.31
N LEU A 160 -27.28 5.34 6.53
CA LEU A 160 -25.84 5.44 6.78
C LEU A 160 -25.10 4.24 6.14
N ASN A 161 -24.20 4.51 5.20
CA ASN A 161 -23.38 3.49 4.55
C ASN A 161 -22.33 2.94 5.54
N VAL A 162 -22.72 1.93 6.32
CA VAL A 162 -21.82 1.20 7.20
C VAL A 162 -21.29 -0.03 6.46
N HIS A 163 -19.98 -0.17 6.37
CA HIS A 163 -19.33 -1.30 5.70
C HIS A 163 -18.68 -2.26 6.72
N ALA A 164 -18.77 -3.56 6.44
CA ALA A 164 -18.12 -4.63 7.23
C ALA A 164 -18.35 -4.57 8.76
N LYS A 165 -19.51 -4.10 9.22
CA LYS A 165 -19.85 -3.87 10.65
C LYS A 165 -19.01 -2.80 11.35
N ILE A 166 -18.09 -2.13 10.68
CA ILE A 166 -17.23 -1.13 11.31
C ILE A 166 -17.99 0.17 11.45
N HIS A 167 -18.15 0.62 12.69
CA HIS A 167 -18.76 1.90 12.98
C HIS A 167 -17.71 3.00 13.04
N ARG A 168 -18.03 4.15 12.44
CA ARG A 168 -17.25 5.38 12.53
C ARG A 168 -18.13 6.47 13.11
N GLU A 169 -17.85 6.87 14.35
CA GLU A 169 -18.49 8.02 14.98
C GLU A 169 -17.83 9.29 14.43
N THR A 170 -18.56 10.14 13.69
CA THR A 170 -18.13 11.51 13.27
C THR A 170 -16.85 11.59 12.40
N PRO A 171 -16.49 12.75 11.78
CA PRO A 171 -15.29 12.85 10.94
C PRO A 171 -13.98 12.95 11.75
N VAL A 172 -13.97 12.49 13.01
CA VAL A 172 -12.77 12.45 13.84
C VAL A 172 -11.86 11.28 13.40
N PRO A 173 -10.53 11.44 13.36
CA PRO A 173 -9.61 10.34 13.10
C PRO A 173 -9.77 9.20 14.13
N GLU A 174 -9.58 7.95 13.70
CA GLU A 174 -9.49 6.75 14.55
C GLU A 174 -10.76 6.27 15.28
N THR A 175 -11.93 6.87 15.08
CA THR A 175 -13.19 6.42 15.74
C THR A 175 -13.69 5.03 15.32
N TYR A 176 -13.07 4.47 14.27
CA TYR A 176 -13.27 3.10 13.82
C TYR A 176 -12.49 2.05 14.64
N LEU A 177 -11.63 2.48 15.57
CA LEU A 177 -10.95 1.61 16.52
C LEU A 177 -11.69 1.63 17.87
N ASP A 178 -11.82 0.47 18.48
CA ASP A 178 -12.38 0.33 19.81
C ASP A 178 -11.33 0.68 20.87
N THR A 179 -11.20 1.98 21.13
CA THR A 179 -10.30 2.50 22.16
C THR A 179 -10.80 2.24 23.59
N ARG A 180 -12.03 1.75 23.77
CA ARG A 180 -12.65 1.50 25.08
C ARG A 180 -12.38 0.08 25.60
N SER A 181 -12.43 -0.93 24.74
CA SER A 181 -12.38 -2.36 25.13
C SER A 181 -10.96 -2.90 25.37
N GLY A 182 -9.92 -2.10 25.15
CA GLY A 182 -8.56 -2.40 25.61
C GLY A 182 -7.48 -1.77 24.75
N LYS A 183 -6.53 -1.08 25.38
CA LYS A 183 -5.40 -0.41 24.71
C LYS A 183 -4.36 -1.36 24.08
N THR A 184 -4.57 -2.68 24.16
CA THR A 184 -3.56 -3.65 23.74
C THR A 184 -3.62 -3.91 22.24
N ARG A 185 -2.66 -3.33 21.52
CA ARG A 185 -2.42 -3.64 20.11
C ARG A 185 -1.94 -5.08 19.97
N ALA A 186 -2.49 -5.77 18.98
CA ALA A 186 -2.12 -7.12 18.60
C ALA A 186 -2.23 -7.27 17.09
N TRP A 187 -1.60 -8.29 16.53
CA TRP A 187 -1.80 -8.66 15.13
C TRP A 187 -3.22 -9.18 14.92
N ARG A 188 -3.95 -8.53 14.01
CA ARG A 188 -5.36 -8.84 13.74
C ARG A 188 -5.59 -8.94 12.24
N TRP A 189 -6.15 -10.07 11.83
CA TRP A 189 -6.68 -10.27 10.48
C TRP A 189 -7.99 -9.49 10.30
N PHE A 190 -8.16 -8.95 9.10
CA PHE A 190 -9.42 -8.40 8.65
C PHE A 190 -9.67 -8.85 7.21
N GLY A 191 -10.94 -9.13 6.90
CA GLY A 191 -11.35 -9.38 5.54
C GLY A 191 -12.81 -9.04 5.31
N CYS A 192 -13.09 -8.50 4.13
CA CYS A 192 -14.44 -8.16 3.69
C CYS A 192 -14.55 -8.23 2.17
N VAL A 193 -15.79 -8.29 1.67
CA VAL A 193 -16.08 -8.06 0.25
C VAL A 193 -16.01 -6.56 0.01
N CYS A 194 -15.10 -6.11 -0.86
CA CYS A 194 -14.90 -4.68 -1.11
C CYS A 194 -16.11 -4.07 -1.81
N HIS A 195 -16.71 -3.05 -1.19
CA HIS A 195 -17.85 -2.29 -1.75
C HIS A 195 -17.43 -0.91 -2.28
N ARG A 196 -16.19 -0.76 -2.76
CA ARG A 196 -15.70 0.52 -3.32
C ARG A 196 -16.50 0.96 -4.56
N PHE A 197 -17.02 0.00 -5.31
CA PHE A 197 -17.78 0.24 -6.52
C PHE A 197 -19.28 0.28 -6.28
N ASP A 198 -19.98 0.96 -7.17
CA ASP A 198 -21.43 0.91 -7.26
C ASP A 198 -21.83 -0.32 -8.09
N PHE A 199 -22.51 -1.29 -7.48
CA PHE A 199 -22.76 -2.60 -8.09
C PHE A 199 -23.46 -2.49 -9.46
N ASP A 200 -24.47 -1.61 -9.56
CA ASP A 200 -25.30 -1.47 -10.76
C ASP A 200 -24.60 -0.71 -11.90
N LYS A 201 -23.68 0.19 -11.56
CA LYS A 201 -23.02 1.07 -12.54
C LYS A 201 -21.67 0.56 -13.03
N THR A 202 -21.16 -0.51 -12.41
CA THR A 202 -19.82 -1.04 -12.71
C THR A 202 -19.92 -2.47 -13.25
N PRO A 203 -19.71 -2.67 -14.56
CA PRO A 203 -19.72 -4.00 -15.15
C PRO A 203 -18.69 -4.94 -14.48
N PRO A 204 -19.06 -6.22 -14.26
CA PRO A 204 -18.13 -7.21 -13.75
C PRO A 204 -17.07 -7.57 -14.80
N LEU A 205 -15.87 -7.90 -14.32
CA LEU A 205 -14.77 -8.44 -15.10
C LEU A 205 -14.38 -9.83 -14.56
N ALA A 206 -13.45 -10.50 -15.23
CA ALA A 206 -12.93 -11.80 -14.81
C ALA A 206 -12.37 -11.77 -13.38
N CYS A 207 -12.44 -12.92 -12.69
CA CYS A 207 -11.92 -13.11 -11.33
C CYS A 207 -12.46 -12.11 -10.29
N GLY A 208 -13.68 -11.59 -10.47
CA GLY A 208 -14.30 -10.67 -9.52
C GLY A 208 -13.74 -9.24 -9.55
N ARG A 209 -12.90 -8.92 -10.54
CA ARG A 209 -12.53 -7.54 -10.88
C ARG A 209 -13.77 -6.78 -11.36
N ARG A 210 -13.75 -5.45 -11.31
CA ARG A 210 -14.82 -4.59 -11.85
C ARG A 210 -14.24 -3.40 -12.58
N ARG A 211 -14.96 -2.94 -13.61
CA ARG A 211 -14.65 -1.69 -14.29
C ARG A 211 -14.90 -0.52 -13.35
N ASN A 212 -14.05 0.51 -13.41
CA ASN A 212 -14.33 1.75 -12.68
C ASN A 212 -15.49 2.51 -13.35
N TYR A 213 -16.14 3.43 -12.64
CA TYR A 213 -17.20 4.27 -13.20
C TYR A 213 -16.61 5.60 -13.69
N ARG A 214 -17.01 6.02 -14.90
CA ARG A 214 -16.43 7.16 -15.64
C ARG A 214 -16.34 8.49 -14.86
N TRP A 215 -17.21 8.68 -13.86
CA TRP A 215 -17.31 9.90 -13.06
C TRP A 215 -17.04 9.68 -11.56
N ALA A 216 -16.51 8.52 -11.18
CA ALA A 216 -16.18 8.22 -9.79
C ALA A 216 -14.67 8.44 -9.54
N HIS A 217 -14.31 9.62 -9.04
CA HIS A 217 -12.92 9.97 -8.69
C HIS A 217 -12.34 9.18 -7.48
N PHE A 218 -13.10 8.24 -6.90
CA PHE A 218 -12.83 7.61 -5.59
C PHE A 218 -13.12 6.09 -5.55
N ALA A 219 -12.85 5.38 -6.64
CA ALA A 219 -13.01 3.92 -6.68
C ALA A 219 -11.74 3.19 -7.14
N GLU A 220 -10.61 3.90 -7.10
CA GLU A 220 -9.29 3.30 -7.28
C GLU A 220 -8.90 2.50 -6.03
N PRO A 221 -8.07 1.44 -6.18
CA PRO A 221 -7.69 0.58 -5.06
C PRO A 221 -7.13 1.33 -3.84
N ASP A 222 -6.39 2.41 -4.04
CA ASP A 222 -5.78 3.22 -2.97
C ASP A 222 -6.79 4.10 -2.21
N THR A 223 -7.97 4.32 -2.80
CA THR A 223 -9.05 5.12 -2.22
C THR A 223 -10.10 4.29 -1.50
N ASP A 224 -9.87 2.98 -1.37
CA ASP A 224 -10.78 2.11 -0.64
C ASP A 224 -10.83 2.50 0.85
N LEU A 225 -12.03 2.43 1.44
CA LEU A 225 -12.26 2.80 2.84
C LEU A 225 -12.81 1.62 3.64
N CYS A 226 -12.46 0.39 3.24
CA CYS A 226 -13.01 -0.82 3.86
C CYS A 226 -12.66 -0.88 5.35
N LEU A 227 -11.40 -0.56 5.70
CA LEU A 227 -10.91 -0.52 7.09
C LEU A 227 -11.51 0.62 7.92
N HIS A 228 -12.07 1.63 7.27
CA HIS A 228 -12.76 2.75 7.92
C HIS A 228 -14.27 2.54 8.00
N GLY A 229 -14.78 1.38 7.59
CA GLY A 229 -16.21 1.08 7.60
C GLY A 229 -17.01 1.87 6.58
N SER A 230 -16.38 2.37 5.52
CA SER A 230 -17.04 3.14 4.46
C SER A 230 -16.95 2.44 3.11
N GLY A 231 -17.99 2.64 2.30
CA GLY A 231 -18.12 2.06 0.96
C GLY A 231 -19.53 2.32 0.41
N LYS A 232 -19.78 1.95 -0.84
CA LYS A 232 -21.11 2.07 -1.48
C LYS A 232 -22.03 0.91 -1.10
N CYS A 233 -22.01 0.52 0.17
CA CYS A 233 -22.65 -0.67 0.71
C CYS A 233 -24.16 -0.72 0.39
N ASN A 234 -24.85 0.41 0.40
CA ASN A 234 -26.29 0.47 0.11
C ASN A 234 -26.66 0.00 -1.30
N SER A 235 -25.80 0.16 -2.32
CA SER A 235 -26.11 -0.31 -3.67
C SER A 235 -25.75 -1.78 -3.91
N TRP A 236 -25.10 -2.43 -2.94
CA TRP A 236 -24.78 -3.86 -3.05
C TRP A 236 -25.99 -4.72 -2.67
N PRO A 237 -26.26 -5.79 -3.44
CA PRO A 237 -27.37 -6.69 -3.16
C PRO A 237 -27.17 -7.44 -1.84
N GLY A 238 -28.28 -7.80 -1.20
CA GLY A 238 -28.32 -8.56 0.05
C GLY A 238 -28.49 -7.71 1.30
N SER A 239 -28.61 -8.39 2.44
CA SER A 239 -28.79 -7.76 3.75
C SER A 239 -27.45 -7.40 4.36
N TRP A 240 -27.36 -6.17 4.87
CA TRP A 240 -26.29 -5.82 5.79
C TRP A 240 -26.48 -6.59 7.10
N PRO A 241 -25.41 -7.09 7.74
CA PRO A 241 -23.99 -6.98 7.38
C PRO A 241 -23.45 -8.13 6.53
N LEU A 242 -24.29 -9.14 6.24
CA LEU A 242 -23.86 -10.38 5.58
C LEU A 242 -23.27 -10.12 4.19
N LYS A 243 -23.80 -9.17 3.42
CA LYS A 243 -23.26 -8.80 2.10
C LYS A 243 -21.83 -8.25 2.10
N CYS A 244 -21.36 -7.73 3.25
CA CYS A 244 -19.99 -7.26 3.41
C CYS A 244 -19.02 -8.41 3.75
N GLN A 245 -19.55 -9.57 4.13
CA GLN A 245 -18.80 -10.72 4.58
C GLN A 245 -18.85 -11.81 3.51
N ILE A 246 -17.76 -12.57 3.37
CA ILE A 246 -17.75 -13.69 2.41
C ILE A 246 -18.61 -14.84 2.95
N GLY A 247 -18.64 -15.05 4.27
CA GLY A 247 -19.43 -16.11 4.92
C GLY A 247 -18.85 -17.52 4.77
N VAL A 248 -17.59 -17.62 4.34
CA VAL A 248 -16.96 -18.88 3.90
C VAL A 248 -16.65 -19.87 5.03
N MET A 249 -16.44 -19.37 6.25
CA MET A 249 -15.93 -20.17 7.38
C MET A 249 -16.86 -21.32 7.77
N GLY A 250 -18.17 -21.12 7.76
CA GLY A 250 -19.13 -22.19 8.06
C GLY A 250 -18.99 -23.37 7.09
N TRP A 251 -18.65 -23.08 5.83
CA TRP A 251 -18.41 -24.11 4.82
C TRP A 251 -17.07 -24.81 5.02
N MET A 252 -15.98 -24.04 5.20
CA MET A 252 -14.63 -24.59 5.35
C MET A 252 -14.50 -25.48 6.59
N LEU A 253 -15.26 -25.19 7.65
CA LEU A 253 -15.26 -25.95 8.89
C LEU A 253 -16.19 -27.16 8.88
N SER A 254 -16.99 -27.35 7.82
CA SER A 254 -17.95 -28.46 7.73
C SER A 254 -17.28 -29.82 7.51
N CYS A 255 -16.36 -29.92 6.54
CA CYS A 255 -15.60 -31.14 6.26
C CYS A 255 -14.36 -30.86 5.40
N LYS A 256 -13.46 -31.84 5.32
CA LYS A 256 -12.21 -31.76 4.53
C LYS A 256 -12.45 -31.48 3.04
N ARG A 257 -13.46 -32.10 2.43
CA ARG A 257 -13.78 -31.87 1.00
C ARG A 257 -14.24 -30.43 0.78
N ALA A 258 -15.19 -29.98 1.61
CA ALA A 258 -15.71 -28.63 1.58
C ALA A 258 -14.61 -27.58 1.74
N TYR A 259 -13.63 -27.83 2.61
CA TYR A 259 -12.44 -26.98 2.76
C TYR A 259 -11.70 -26.80 1.43
N PHE A 260 -11.31 -27.89 0.75
CA PHE A 260 -10.54 -27.80 -0.50
C PHE A 260 -11.35 -27.23 -1.67
N GLU A 261 -12.61 -27.64 -1.83
CA GLU A 261 -13.48 -27.12 -2.89
C GLU A 261 -13.69 -25.60 -2.77
N VAL A 262 -13.86 -25.11 -1.53
CA VAL A 262 -14.01 -23.69 -1.28
C VAL A 262 -12.69 -22.94 -1.38
N LEU A 263 -11.57 -23.54 -0.99
CA LEU A 263 -10.26 -22.90 -1.10
C LEU A 263 -9.92 -22.59 -2.57
N ASP A 264 -10.20 -23.53 -3.50
CA ASP A 264 -10.07 -23.29 -4.95
C ASP A 264 -10.93 -22.10 -5.39
N VAL A 265 -12.19 -22.05 -4.99
CA VAL A 265 -13.10 -20.96 -5.38
C VAL A 265 -12.67 -19.63 -4.77
N LEU A 266 -12.34 -19.62 -3.48
CA LEU A 266 -12.01 -18.41 -2.73
C LEU A 266 -10.80 -17.69 -3.32
N TYR A 267 -9.72 -18.41 -3.63
CA TYR A 267 -8.51 -17.80 -4.16
C TYR A 267 -8.44 -17.78 -5.70
N GLY A 268 -9.10 -18.73 -6.37
CA GLY A 268 -9.05 -18.87 -7.83
C GLY A 268 -10.06 -18.03 -8.59
N THR A 269 -11.17 -17.62 -7.97
CA THR A 269 -12.25 -16.88 -8.66
C THR A 269 -12.46 -15.46 -8.17
N ASN A 270 -11.81 -15.08 -7.08
CA ASN A 270 -11.87 -13.73 -6.52
C ASN A 270 -10.58 -12.97 -6.80
N THR A 271 -10.67 -11.65 -6.66
CA THR A 271 -9.52 -10.75 -6.66
C THR A 271 -9.17 -10.44 -5.23
N ILE A 272 -7.94 -10.73 -4.84
CA ILE A 272 -7.46 -10.42 -3.49
C ILE A 272 -6.87 -9.00 -3.52
N HIS A 273 -7.47 -8.10 -2.75
CA HIS A 273 -7.04 -6.72 -2.58
C HIS A 273 -6.25 -6.59 -1.27
N ILE A 274 -4.99 -6.17 -1.37
CA ILE A 274 -4.08 -6.04 -0.23
C ILE A 274 -3.56 -4.62 -0.14
N THR A 275 -3.72 -4.02 1.03
CA THR A 275 -3.16 -2.71 1.39
C THR A 275 -2.09 -2.83 2.49
N SER A 276 -2.01 -3.97 3.19
CA SER A 276 -1.09 -4.15 4.31
C SER A 276 0.36 -4.34 3.84
N PRO A 277 1.29 -3.45 4.24
CA PRO A 277 2.71 -3.62 3.92
C PRO A 277 3.30 -4.89 4.54
N VAL A 278 2.82 -5.27 5.73
CA VAL A 278 3.31 -6.47 6.44
C VAL A 278 2.89 -7.73 5.71
N LEU A 279 1.63 -7.77 5.23
CA LEU A 279 1.13 -8.89 4.46
C LEU A 279 1.91 -9.03 3.15
N MET A 280 2.15 -7.93 2.42
CA MET A 280 2.96 -7.96 1.19
C MET A 280 4.39 -8.44 1.43
N LYS A 281 5.01 -8.07 2.56
CA LYS A 281 6.37 -8.51 2.91
C LYS A 281 6.45 -9.99 3.26
N SER A 282 5.48 -10.49 4.03
CA SER A 282 5.55 -11.81 4.67
C SER A 282 4.58 -12.86 4.12
N MET A 283 3.94 -12.59 2.97
CA MET A 283 2.92 -13.47 2.41
C MET A 283 3.44 -14.89 2.16
N SER A 284 4.67 -15.01 1.66
CA SER A 284 5.33 -16.29 1.37
C SER A 284 5.59 -17.14 2.62
N ASP A 285 5.75 -16.50 3.78
CA ASP A 285 5.90 -17.20 5.05
C ASP A 285 4.54 -17.53 5.71
N LEU A 286 3.54 -16.66 5.50
CA LEU A 286 2.22 -16.79 6.12
C LEU A 286 1.33 -17.84 5.45
N PHE A 287 1.49 -18.05 4.15
CA PHE A 287 0.66 -18.97 3.37
C PHE A 287 1.49 -20.10 2.77
N ALA A 288 0.93 -21.31 2.78
CA ALA A 288 1.52 -22.41 2.03
C ALA A 288 1.54 -22.10 0.53
N GLY A 289 2.58 -22.59 -0.18
CA GLY A 289 2.73 -22.39 -1.62
C GLY A 289 1.52 -22.84 -2.45
N HIS A 290 0.78 -23.87 -2.03
CA HIS A 290 -0.44 -24.29 -2.74
C HIS A 290 -1.60 -23.26 -2.64
N ILE A 291 -1.66 -22.47 -1.57
CA ILE A 291 -2.64 -21.37 -1.44
C ILE A 291 -2.24 -20.24 -2.38
N LEU A 292 -0.96 -19.88 -2.39
CA LEU A 292 -0.41 -18.85 -3.29
C LEU A 292 -0.60 -19.23 -4.76
N ALA A 293 -0.41 -20.51 -5.09
CA ALA A 293 -0.65 -21.06 -6.43
C ALA A 293 -2.12 -21.00 -6.86
N ASN A 294 -3.07 -20.91 -5.93
CA ASN A 294 -4.48 -20.79 -6.27
C ASN A 294 -4.91 -19.34 -6.55
N ILE A 295 -4.10 -18.34 -6.18
CA ILE A 295 -4.42 -16.93 -6.40
C ILE A 295 -4.24 -16.59 -7.88
N ARG A 296 -5.35 -16.23 -8.54
CA ARG A 296 -5.36 -15.87 -9.97
C ARG A 296 -5.45 -14.37 -10.25
N SER A 297 -5.90 -13.57 -9.29
CA SER A 297 -6.07 -12.12 -9.46
C SER A 297 -5.70 -11.36 -8.19
N LEU A 298 -4.81 -10.38 -8.32
CA LEU A 298 -4.26 -9.63 -7.20
C LEU A 298 -4.29 -8.12 -7.47
N GLU A 299 -4.80 -7.36 -6.50
CA GLU A 299 -4.74 -5.91 -6.45
C GLU A 299 -3.91 -5.49 -5.23
N LEU A 300 -2.83 -4.75 -5.47
CA LEU A 300 -1.90 -4.29 -4.44
C LEU A 300 -1.94 -2.77 -4.36
N VAL A 301 -2.04 -2.23 -3.15
CA VAL A 301 -1.81 -0.80 -2.88
C VAL A 301 -0.49 -0.64 -2.17
N TRP A 302 0.50 -0.14 -2.88
CA TRP A 302 1.84 0.02 -2.37
C TRP A 302 2.02 1.35 -1.63
N GLN A 303 2.56 1.25 -0.41
CA GLN A 303 2.93 2.39 0.42
C GLN A 303 4.45 2.40 0.59
N CYS A 304 5.16 3.07 -0.33
CA CYS A 304 6.63 3.05 -0.36
C CYS A 304 7.30 3.65 0.88
N LYS A 305 6.55 4.42 1.70
CA LYS A 305 6.99 4.89 3.02
C LYS A 305 7.18 3.76 4.01
N ASP A 306 6.29 2.78 3.96
CA ASP A 306 6.21 1.69 4.94
C ASP A 306 6.92 0.42 4.45
N LEU A 307 6.95 0.21 3.13
CA LEU A 307 7.59 -0.94 2.50
C LEU A 307 8.29 -0.53 1.20
N PRO A 308 9.64 -0.55 1.16
CA PRO A 308 10.37 -0.42 -0.09
C PRO A 308 10.03 -1.55 -1.06
N LEU A 309 9.99 -1.26 -2.37
CA LEU A 309 9.66 -2.25 -3.42
C LEU A 309 10.56 -3.49 -3.36
N VAL A 310 11.86 -3.29 -3.08
CA VAL A 310 12.86 -4.35 -2.99
C VAL A 310 12.55 -5.37 -1.89
N GLU A 311 11.88 -4.95 -0.80
CA GLU A 311 11.54 -5.82 0.33
C GLU A 311 10.19 -6.56 0.14
N GLY A 312 9.40 -6.17 -0.84
CA GLY A 312 8.09 -6.76 -1.09
C GLY A 312 8.17 -8.22 -1.52
N PHE A 313 7.34 -9.07 -0.92
CA PHE A 313 7.31 -10.52 -1.14
C PHE A 313 8.68 -11.21 -0.98
N CYS A 314 9.61 -10.57 -0.25
CA CYS A 314 10.92 -11.11 0.08
C CYS A 314 11.03 -11.26 1.58
N SER A 315 10.86 -12.51 2.04
CA SER A 315 11.04 -12.87 3.44
C SER A 315 12.51 -12.96 3.82
N ARG A 316 13.37 -13.47 2.92
CA ARG A 316 14.81 -13.58 3.16
C ARG A 316 15.60 -13.09 1.94
N PRO A 317 16.79 -12.49 2.14
CA PRO A 317 17.67 -12.06 1.03
C PRO A 317 18.10 -13.21 0.11
N LYS A 318 18.08 -14.46 0.60
CA LYS A 318 18.40 -15.67 -0.18
C LYS A 318 17.30 -16.05 -1.18
N ASP A 319 16.08 -15.55 -0.99
CA ASP A 319 14.93 -15.87 -1.84
C ASP A 319 14.97 -15.11 -3.19
N LEU A 320 15.85 -14.11 -3.32
CA LEU A 320 16.14 -13.39 -4.57
C LEU A 320 16.68 -14.31 -5.69
N LYS A 321 17.10 -15.53 -5.35
CA LYS A 321 17.58 -16.54 -6.32
C LYS A 321 16.51 -17.58 -6.69
N CYS A 322 15.28 -17.48 -6.16
CA CYS A 322 14.25 -18.47 -6.43
C CYS A 322 13.75 -18.30 -7.88
N GLN A 323 13.88 -19.34 -8.70
CA GLN A 323 13.50 -19.33 -10.13
C GLN A 323 11.98 -19.33 -10.35
N GLN A 324 11.17 -19.50 -9.30
CA GLN A 324 9.72 -19.58 -9.42
C GLN A 324 9.05 -18.35 -8.82
N PRO A 325 8.08 -17.75 -9.54
CA PRO A 325 7.32 -16.61 -9.04
C PRO A 325 6.49 -16.99 -7.82
N VAL A 326 6.29 -16.03 -6.91
CA VAL A 326 5.50 -16.23 -5.67
C VAL A 326 4.07 -16.70 -5.97
N PHE A 327 3.48 -16.23 -7.07
CA PHE A 327 2.14 -16.61 -7.51
C PHE A 327 2.19 -17.28 -8.90
N PRO A 328 2.46 -18.59 -8.98
CA PRO A 328 2.75 -19.28 -10.25
C PRO A 328 1.59 -19.33 -11.25
N HIS A 329 0.34 -19.16 -10.80
CA HIS A 329 -0.83 -19.16 -11.69
C HIS A 329 -1.55 -17.80 -11.73
N LEU A 330 -0.83 -16.71 -11.40
CA LEU A 330 -1.41 -15.38 -11.43
C LEU A 330 -1.75 -14.98 -12.87
N VAL A 331 -3.00 -14.58 -13.10
CA VAL A 331 -3.50 -14.13 -14.40
C VAL A 331 -3.51 -12.61 -14.48
N TYR A 332 -3.97 -11.96 -13.41
CA TYR A 332 -4.06 -10.50 -13.34
C TYR A 332 -3.32 -9.95 -12.12
N LEU A 333 -2.44 -8.98 -12.36
CA LEU A 333 -1.77 -8.22 -11.31
C LEU A 333 -1.98 -6.73 -11.53
N ARG A 334 -2.57 -6.05 -10.55
CA ARG A 334 -2.65 -4.59 -10.52
C ARG A 334 -1.88 -4.06 -9.31
N ILE A 335 -0.95 -3.15 -9.56
CA ILE A 335 -0.23 -2.43 -8.51
C ILE A 335 -0.62 -0.96 -8.60
N SER A 336 -1.23 -0.44 -7.55
CA SER A 336 -1.55 0.98 -7.36
C SER A 336 -0.66 1.55 -6.24
N PHE A 337 -0.46 2.86 -6.23
CA PHE A 337 0.32 3.55 -5.20
C PHE A 337 -0.57 4.49 -4.40
N ALA A 338 -0.29 4.62 -3.10
CA ALA A 338 -1.05 5.53 -2.25
C ALA A 338 -0.90 7.00 -2.71
N ARG A 339 -2.02 7.73 -2.71
CA ARG A 339 -2.05 9.16 -3.03
C ARG A 339 -1.28 9.97 -1.98
N MET A 340 -0.38 10.83 -2.47
CA MET A 340 0.33 11.82 -1.67
C MET A 340 -0.48 13.09 -1.44
N VAL A 341 -0.21 13.75 -0.31
CA VAL A 341 -0.71 15.06 0.12
C VAL A 341 0.26 16.17 -0.33
N ILE A 342 -0.26 17.38 -0.57
CA ILE A 342 0.56 18.54 -0.99
C ILE A 342 1.65 18.78 0.08
N HIS A 343 2.88 19.05 -0.37
CA HIS A 343 4.10 19.24 0.42
C HIS A 343 4.67 17.98 1.08
N GLU A 344 4.16 16.81 0.72
CA GLU A 344 4.71 15.54 1.17
C GLU A 344 5.96 15.17 0.35
N VAL A 345 6.99 14.66 1.02
CA VAL A 345 8.14 14.05 0.34
C VAL A 345 7.72 12.71 -0.23
N ASP A 346 7.84 12.57 -1.54
CA ASP A 346 7.63 11.32 -2.24
C ASP A 346 8.69 10.30 -1.81
N PRO A 347 8.33 9.17 -1.18
CA PRO A 347 9.29 8.16 -0.76
C PRO A 347 10.01 7.45 -1.92
N VAL A 348 9.40 7.43 -3.11
CA VAL A 348 9.98 6.79 -4.29
C VAL A 348 11.06 7.67 -4.89
N THR A 349 10.74 8.94 -5.06
CA THR A 349 11.61 9.88 -5.75
C THR A 349 12.40 10.75 -4.81
N ASN A 350 12.12 10.83 -3.51
CA ASN A 350 12.71 11.80 -2.57
C ASN A 350 12.59 13.26 -3.05
N ILE A 351 11.49 13.60 -3.73
CA ILE A 351 11.16 14.96 -4.17
C ILE A 351 9.87 15.38 -3.47
N VAL A 352 9.77 16.65 -3.07
CA VAL A 352 8.54 17.20 -2.50
C VAL A 352 7.49 17.35 -3.60
N TRP A 353 6.25 16.95 -3.34
CA TRP A 353 5.12 17.18 -4.24
C TRP A 353 4.46 18.53 -3.92
N PRO A 354 4.00 19.35 -4.91
CA PRO A 354 4.11 19.18 -6.36
C PRO A 354 5.54 19.25 -6.87
N TYR A 355 5.83 18.51 -7.94
CA TYR A 355 7.19 18.35 -8.45
C TYR A 355 7.65 19.58 -9.23
N ASP A 356 8.50 20.42 -8.62
CA ASP A 356 9.07 21.59 -9.29
C ASP A 356 10.05 21.18 -10.41
N ASN A 357 10.86 20.15 -10.16
CA ASN A 357 11.90 19.70 -11.10
C ASN A 357 11.50 18.41 -11.83
N LYS A 358 10.78 18.58 -12.95
CA LYS A 358 10.33 17.47 -13.82
C LYS A 358 11.47 16.63 -14.39
N ARG A 359 12.64 17.22 -14.65
CA ARG A 359 13.81 16.50 -15.19
C ARG A 359 14.37 15.52 -14.16
N LEU A 360 14.58 15.99 -12.93
CA LEU A 360 15.03 15.15 -11.82
C LEU A 360 14.01 14.04 -11.50
N LEU A 361 12.72 14.36 -11.58
CA LEU A 361 11.66 13.37 -11.42
C LEU A 361 11.74 12.27 -12.49
N SER A 362 11.83 12.65 -13.76
CA SER A 362 11.97 11.69 -14.87
C SER A 362 13.21 10.80 -14.67
N GLU A 363 14.35 11.40 -14.36
CA GLU A 363 15.58 10.65 -14.07
C GLU A 363 15.38 9.61 -12.98
N ARG A 364 14.81 9.99 -11.82
CA ARG A 364 14.58 9.06 -10.70
C ARG A 364 13.54 7.98 -11.03
N LEU A 365 12.51 8.30 -11.81
CA LEU A 365 11.51 7.33 -12.26
C LEU A 365 12.14 6.27 -13.16
N HIS A 366 12.96 6.67 -14.15
CA HIS A 366 13.56 5.75 -15.11
C HIS A 366 14.79 5.01 -14.58
N THR A 367 15.59 5.63 -13.72
CA THR A 367 16.84 5.03 -13.20
C THR A 367 16.63 4.15 -11.96
N SER A 368 15.63 4.46 -11.12
CA SER A 368 15.43 3.79 -9.84
C SER A 368 14.08 3.10 -9.73
N PHE A 369 12.98 3.82 -9.96
CA PHE A 369 11.64 3.28 -9.72
C PHE A 369 11.26 2.16 -10.70
N LEU A 370 11.31 2.41 -12.00
CA LEU A 370 10.90 1.44 -13.02
C LEU A 370 11.75 0.15 -12.97
N PRO A 371 13.09 0.20 -12.82
CA PRO A 371 13.89 -1.02 -12.63
C PRO A 371 13.51 -1.81 -11.37
N GLN A 372 13.17 -1.15 -10.26
CA GLN A 372 12.69 -1.84 -9.06
C GLN A 372 11.33 -2.50 -9.28
N ILE A 373 10.47 -1.91 -10.11
CA ILE A 373 9.20 -2.52 -10.53
C ILE A 373 9.45 -3.75 -11.41
N ASP A 374 10.41 -3.69 -12.33
CA ASP A 374 10.81 -4.82 -13.17
C ASP A 374 11.21 -6.02 -12.28
N ASP A 375 12.13 -5.80 -11.34
CA ASP A 375 12.61 -6.82 -10.41
C ASP A 375 11.49 -7.36 -9.49
N LEU A 376 10.53 -6.50 -9.13
CA LEU A 376 9.37 -6.89 -8.32
C LEU A 376 8.39 -7.77 -9.11
N ILE A 377 8.10 -7.41 -10.37
CA ILE A 377 7.17 -8.16 -11.21
C ILE A 377 7.72 -9.56 -11.50
N ASP A 378 9.01 -9.66 -11.83
CA ASP A 378 9.67 -10.94 -12.11
C ASP A 378 9.64 -11.88 -10.90
N ARG A 379 9.65 -11.31 -9.68
CA ARG A 379 9.53 -12.06 -8.43
C ARG A 379 8.10 -12.53 -8.15
N ILE A 380 7.11 -11.68 -8.40
CA ILE A 380 5.71 -11.95 -8.02
C ILE A 380 5.02 -12.84 -9.04
N ALA A 381 5.20 -12.58 -10.33
CA ALA A 381 4.27 -12.98 -11.38
C ALA A 381 4.95 -13.75 -12.53
N PRO A 382 4.37 -14.87 -13.00
CA PRO A 382 4.85 -15.59 -14.17
C PRO A 382 4.72 -14.74 -15.44
N LEU A 383 5.51 -15.06 -16.46
CA LEU A 383 5.56 -14.33 -17.74
C LEU A 383 4.20 -14.14 -18.42
N THR A 384 3.25 -15.05 -18.18
CA THR A 384 1.89 -15.03 -18.74
C THR A 384 0.93 -14.05 -18.07
N THR A 385 1.28 -13.49 -16.91
CA THR A 385 0.40 -12.57 -16.16
C THR A 385 0.23 -11.24 -16.89
N GLU A 386 -1.01 -10.76 -16.99
CA GLU A 386 -1.30 -9.38 -17.38
C GLU A 386 -1.03 -8.46 -16.20
N VAL A 387 0.00 -7.62 -16.32
CA VAL A 387 0.43 -6.69 -15.27
C VAL A 387 0.04 -5.27 -15.62
N THR A 388 -0.61 -4.59 -14.67
CA THR A 388 -1.02 -3.18 -14.79
C THR A 388 -0.51 -2.38 -13.61
N ILE A 389 0.32 -1.37 -13.88
CA ILE A 389 0.85 -0.44 -12.88
C ILE A 389 0.05 0.85 -12.97
N SER A 390 -0.76 1.14 -11.95
CA SER A 390 -1.56 2.36 -11.87
C SER A 390 -0.75 3.48 -11.21
N CYS A 391 -0.41 4.51 -11.99
CA CYS A 391 0.31 5.68 -11.49
C CYS A 391 -0.51 6.41 -10.41
N ALA A 392 0.14 6.85 -9.33
CA ALA A 392 -0.53 7.66 -8.31
C ALA A 392 -0.92 9.06 -8.80
N LYS A 393 -0.23 9.59 -9.81
CA LYS A 393 -0.34 10.98 -10.27
C LYS A 393 -0.15 11.09 -11.78
N TRP A 394 -0.72 12.13 -12.37
CA TRP A 394 -0.55 12.47 -13.79
C TRP A 394 0.91 12.75 -14.15
N ASP A 395 1.66 13.45 -13.30
CA ASP A 395 3.07 13.80 -13.58
C ASP A 395 3.95 12.57 -13.81
N TRP A 396 3.67 11.46 -13.11
CA TRP A 396 4.38 10.19 -13.35
C TRP A 396 4.05 9.65 -14.73
N TYR A 397 2.76 9.60 -15.06
CA TYR A 397 2.30 9.06 -16.34
C TYR A 397 2.83 9.90 -17.51
N ASP A 398 2.72 11.23 -17.43
CA ASP A 398 3.16 12.18 -18.46
C ASP A 398 4.66 12.01 -18.77
N LEU A 399 5.51 12.00 -17.74
CA LEU A 399 6.95 11.87 -17.93
C LEU A 399 7.36 10.48 -18.43
N ILE A 400 6.69 9.43 -17.95
CA ILE A 400 6.97 8.08 -18.43
C ILE A 400 6.50 7.93 -19.88
N ASP A 401 5.32 8.42 -20.24
CA ASP A 401 4.80 8.36 -21.61
C ASP A 401 5.72 9.08 -22.59
N LEU A 402 6.19 10.29 -22.25
CA LEU A 402 7.15 11.04 -23.05
C LEU A 402 8.45 10.27 -23.28
N ALA A 403 9.04 9.72 -22.22
CA ALA A 403 10.27 8.92 -22.34
C ALA A 403 10.08 7.62 -23.13
N LEU A 404 8.90 6.99 -23.03
CA LEU A 404 8.57 5.82 -23.83
C LEU A 404 8.34 6.21 -25.31
N LEU A 405 7.70 7.35 -25.58
CA LEU A 405 7.52 7.85 -26.95
C LEU A 405 8.87 8.07 -27.64
N GLU A 406 9.86 8.58 -26.91
CA GLU A 406 11.23 8.78 -27.40
C GLU A 406 11.97 7.45 -27.61
N SER A 407 11.83 6.48 -26.69
CA SER A 407 12.64 5.25 -26.70
C SER A 407 12.07 4.11 -27.56
N GLN A 408 10.75 3.88 -27.55
CA GLN A 408 10.10 2.79 -28.29
C GLN A 408 9.18 3.26 -29.44
N GLY A 409 8.98 4.57 -29.57
CA GLY A 409 8.25 5.19 -30.68
C GLY A 409 6.73 5.14 -30.55
N LYS A 410 6.05 6.03 -31.30
CA LYS A 410 4.61 6.32 -31.22
C LYS A 410 3.68 5.11 -31.45
N LYS A 411 4.10 4.12 -32.23
CA LYS A 411 3.28 2.93 -32.50
C LYS A 411 3.23 2.00 -31.29
N ALA A 412 4.36 1.80 -30.61
CA ALA A 412 4.47 0.91 -29.46
C ALA A 412 3.86 1.51 -28.19
N THR A 413 4.00 2.82 -27.98
CA THR A 413 3.38 3.55 -26.85
C THR A 413 1.93 3.95 -27.08
N ARG A 414 1.29 3.53 -28.18
CA ARG A 414 -0.05 4.02 -28.52
C ARG A 414 -0.99 3.82 -27.34
N MET A 415 -1.56 4.92 -26.84
CA MET A 415 -2.49 4.89 -25.73
C MET A 415 -3.73 4.07 -26.09
N GLN A 416 -4.19 3.27 -25.13
CA GLN A 416 -5.37 2.42 -25.24
C GLN A 416 -6.26 2.63 -24.02
N ARG A 417 -7.57 2.42 -24.19
CA ARG A 417 -8.48 2.40 -23.04
C ARG A 417 -8.26 1.10 -22.24
N ALA A 418 -8.10 1.23 -20.94
CA ALA A 418 -7.97 0.08 -20.06
C ALA A 418 -9.33 -0.61 -19.84
N ASP A 419 -9.33 -1.92 -19.60
CA ASP A 419 -10.53 -2.69 -19.26
C ASP A 419 -11.17 -2.22 -17.94
N ILE A 420 -10.33 -1.77 -17.00
CA ILE A 420 -10.67 -1.17 -15.71
C ILE A 420 -11.12 0.30 -15.79
N GLU A 421 -11.28 0.85 -17.00
CA GLU A 421 -11.40 2.29 -17.31
C GLU A 421 -10.12 3.09 -17.06
N GLY A 422 -9.99 4.25 -17.71
CA GLY A 422 -8.75 5.01 -17.77
C GLY A 422 -7.96 4.74 -19.05
N LEU A 423 -6.72 5.22 -19.08
CA LEU A 423 -5.81 5.10 -20.22
C LEU A 423 -4.63 4.25 -19.78
N ARG A 424 -4.14 3.44 -20.70
CA ARG A 424 -2.91 2.67 -20.51
C ARG A 424 -2.02 2.74 -21.73
N CYS A 425 -0.72 2.72 -21.50
CA CYS A 425 0.31 2.55 -22.53
C CYS A 425 1.18 1.34 -22.21
N TRP A 426 1.77 0.74 -23.24
CA TRP A 426 2.65 -0.42 -23.09
C TRP A 426 4.09 0.04 -22.84
N ARG A 427 4.72 -0.49 -21.78
CA ARG A 427 6.16 -0.33 -21.53
C ARG A 427 6.88 -1.64 -21.77
N MET A 428 7.86 -1.64 -22.67
CA MET A 428 8.78 -2.76 -22.82
C MET A 428 9.82 -2.77 -21.69
N ILE A 429 10.12 -3.95 -21.16
CA ILE A 429 11.21 -4.11 -20.19
C ILE A 429 12.52 -4.21 -20.99
N PRO A 430 13.54 -3.39 -20.67
CA PRO A 430 14.84 -3.48 -21.33
C PRO A 430 15.46 -4.87 -21.12
N ILE A 431 15.89 -5.52 -22.21
CA ILE A 431 16.57 -6.81 -22.12
C ILE A 431 17.89 -6.60 -21.35
N ARG A 432 17.99 -7.15 -20.13
CA ARG A 432 19.26 -7.25 -19.42
C ARG A 432 20.14 -8.25 -20.17
N ARG A 433 21.03 -7.75 -21.04
CA ARG A 433 22.15 -8.57 -21.54
C ARG A 433 23.01 -8.91 -20.34
N SER A 434 22.86 -10.12 -19.81
CA SER A 434 23.86 -10.68 -18.91
C SER A 434 25.17 -10.71 -19.69
N ILE A 435 26.16 -9.94 -19.24
CA ILE A 435 27.56 -10.16 -19.61
C ILE A 435 27.94 -11.48 -18.91
N SER A 436 27.50 -12.60 -19.47
CA SER A 436 28.16 -13.87 -19.23
C SER A 436 29.40 -13.84 -20.10
N SER A 437 30.55 -13.97 -19.45
CA SER A 437 31.84 -14.28 -20.07
C SER A 437 31.68 -15.18 -21.28
N GLU A 438 32.32 -14.78 -22.38
CA GLU A 438 32.61 -15.62 -23.53
C GLU A 438 33.16 -16.95 -23.02
N ASP A 439 32.32 -17.99 -23.02
CA ASP A 439 32.63 -19.43 -22.98
C ASP A 439 31.37 -20.21 -22.58
N SER A 440 30.38 -20.26 -23.48
CA SER A 440 29.30 -21.25 -23.40
C SER A 440 28.73 -21.50 -24.80
N GLU A 441 28.79 -22.77 -25.19
CA GLU A 441 28.30 -23.40 -26.42
C GLU A 441 26.98 -22.84 -27.00
N PRO A 442 26.84 -22.76 -28.34
CA PRO A 442 25.64 -22.30 -29.00
C PRO A 442 24.55 -23.38 -28.96
N GLY A 443 23.74 -23.41 -27.91
CA GLY A 443 22.70 -24.45 -27.82
C GLY A 443 21.67 -24.37 -26.70
N LEU A 444 21.65 -23.34 -25.85
CA LEU A 444 20.62 -23.21 -24.82
C LEU A 444 19.98 -21.83 -24.88
N SER A 445 18.68 -21.84 -25.21
CA SER A 445 17.80 -20.68 -25.36
C SER A 445 18.13 -19.52 -24.42
N SER A 446 18.36 -18.34 -24.99
CA SER A 446 18.32 -17.07 -24.26
C SER A 446 17.09 -17.07 -23.34
N ALA A 447 17.29 -16.90 -22.04
CA ALA A 447 16.20 -16.89 -21.06
C ALA A 447 15.09 -15.92 -21.51
N LEU A 448 13.89 -16.46 -21.80
CA LEU A 448 12.73 -15.65 -22.18
C LEU A 448 12.34 -14.78 -20.98
N GLY A 449 12.77 -13.52 -20.99
CA GLY A 449 12.30 -12.50 -20.05
C GLY A 449 10.91 -11.99 -20.44
N ARG A 450 10.20 -11.37 -19.50
CA ARG A 450 8.91 -10.71 -19.76
C ARG A 450 9.12 -9.57 -20.77
N GLU A 451 8.27 -9.50 -21.78
CA GLU A 451 8.36 -8.45 -22.81
C GLU A 451 8.06 -7.05 -22.27
N GLY A 452 7.07 -6.93 -21.37
CA GLY A 452 6.60 -5.64 -20.88
C GLY A 452 5.41 -5.73 -19.92
N TYR A 453 4.88 -4.56 -19.57
CA TYR A 453 3.64 -4.41 -18.80
C TYR A 453 2.91 -3.10 -19.14
N TRP A 454 1.65 -3.00 -18.68
CA TRP A 454 0.82 -1.82 -18.89
C TRP A 454 1.06 -0.77 -17.80
N ILE A 455 1.29 0.47 -18.21
CA ILE A 455 1.26 1.64 -17.34
C ILE A 455 -0.11 2.28 -17.50
N HIS A 456 -0.81 2.46 -16.40
CA HIS A 456 -2.20 2.89 -16.36
C HIS A 456 -2.33 4.19 -15.56
N ILE A 457 -3.17 5.09 -16.04
CA ILE A 457 -3.59 6.29 -15.35
C ILE A 457 -5.11 6.24 -15.11
N PRO A 458 -5.57 6.40 -13.85
CA PRO A 458 -7.00 6.39 -13.55
C PRO A 458 -7.75 7.56 -14.18
N ILE A 459 -9.01 7.33 -14.57
CA ILE A 459 -9.85 8.35 -15.20
C ILE A 459 -10.05 9.59 -14.32
N GLY A 460 -10.13 9.41 -13.00
CA GLY A 460 -10.36 10.51 -12.06
C GLY A 460 -9.22 11.52 -12.02
N ASP A 461 -7.98 11.07 -12.26
CA ASP A 461 -6.77 11.91 -12.21
C ASP A 461 -6.47 12.59 -13.56
N MET A 462 -7.16 12.19 -14.63
CA MET A 462 -7.12 12.88 -15.92
C MET A 462 -7.97 14.14 -15.94
N VAL A 463 -9.13 14.10 -15.26
CA VAL A 463 -10.11 15.19 -15.27
C VAL A 463 -9.69 16.34 -14.36
N THR A 464 -9.06 16.03 -13.22
CA THR A 464 -8.63 17.02 -12.23
C THR A 464 -7.48 17.92 -12.68
N THR A 465 -6.74 17.56 -13.72
CA THR A 465 -5.62 18.35 -14.25
C THR A 465 -6.04 19.42 -15.26
N GLY A 466 -7.35 19.60 -15.52
CA GLY A 466 -7.85 20.58 -16.50
C GLY A 466 -7.52 20.23 -17.96
N ASN A 467 -6.99 19.02 -18.20
CA ASN A 467 -6.55 18.53 -19.50
C ASN A 467 -7.67 17.85 -20.31
N GLU A 468 -8.93 18.19 -20.03
CA GLU A 468 -10.12 17.60 -20.68
C GLU A 468 -10.06 17.69 -22.22
N ARG A 469 -9.43 18.74 -22.77
CA ARG A 469 -9.25 18.89 -24.23
C ARG A 469 -8.26 17.86 -24.80
N ASN A 470 -7.13 17.63 -24.11
CA ASN A 470 -6.17 16.59 -24.49
C ASN A 470 -6.80 15.21 -24.34
N PHE A 471 -7.60 14.96 -23.30
CA PHE A 471 -8.38 13.75 -23.17
C PHE A 471 -9.38 13.59 -24.32
N MET A 472 -10.16 14.62 -24.68
CA MET A 472 -11.14 14.52 -25.77
C MET A 472 -10.48 14.30 -27.13
N ASP A 473 -9.31 14.88 -27.40
CA ASP A 473 -8.60 14.68 -28.66
C ASP A 473 -7.84 13.33 -28.71
N LEU A 474 -7.25 12.88 -27.58
CA LEU A 474 -6.66 11.53 -27.44
C LEU A 474 -7.72 10.42 -27.45
N ALA A 475 -8.86 10.67 -26.81
CA ALA A 475 -10.07 9.86 -26.89
C ALA A 475 -10.53 9.76 -28.35
N ARG A 476 -10.74 10.88 -29.04
CA ARG A 476 -11.16 10.87 -30.46
C ARG A 476 -10.20 10.10 -31.36
N THR A 477 -8.90 10.10 -31.09
CA THR A 477 -7.92 9.31 -31.86
C THR A 477 -7.88 7.84 -31.45
N ALA A 478 -8.07 7.50 -30.19
CA ALA A 478 -8.15 6.11 -29.71
C ALA A 478 -9.50 5.43 -30.03
N PHE A 479 -10.59 6.21 -30.13
CA PHE A 479 -11.96 5.73 -30.36
C PHE A 479 -12.35 5.64 -31.85
N ARG A 480 -11.51 6.08 -32.80
CA ARG A 480 -11.75 5.96 -34.26
C ARG A 480 -11.44 4.59 -34.86
N GLY A 481 -11.13 3.58 -34.04
CA GLY A 481 -10.78 2.23 -34.50
C GLY A 481 -11.76 1.13 -34.08
N VAL A 482 -12.92 1.49 -33.54
CA VAL A 482 -13.98 0.54 -33.16
C VAL A 482 -15.30 1.11 -33.64
N ASP A 483 -15.56 0.92 -34.94
CA ASP A 483 -16.92 0.78 -35.48
C ASP A 483 -17.10 -0.69 -35.88
#